data_AF-A0A9W6GX20-F1
#
_entry.id   AF-A0A9W6GX20-F1
#
_cell.length_a   1.000
_cell.length_b   1.000
_cell.length_c   1.000
_cell.angle_alpha   90.00
_cell.angle_beta   90.00
_cell.angle_gamma   90.00
#
_symmetry.space_group_name_H-M   'P 1'
#
loop_
_entity.id
_entity.type
_entity.pdbx_description
1 polymer ?
#
loop_
_entity_poly.entity_id
_entity_poly.type
_entity_poly.pdbx_seq_one_letter_code
_entity_poly.pdbx_strand_id
1 'polypeptide(L)'
;MPNDTYKALIESVVKDRARELGLNESQAFATVANALILEPFDLSIDEIEAGDTDGSGDGQIDALYILVNGHTLSGEEGEKIPERGPLEIDIIIIQSKNTDSFTESTLAMF
;
A
#
# COMPACT_ATOMS: atom_id res chain seq x y z
N MET A 1 -13.99 7.66 -23.94
CA MET A 1 -12.59 8.06 -24.22
C MET A 1 -11.67 7.04 -23.53
N PRO A 2 -10.40 6.85 -23.93
CA PRO A 2 -9.53 5.81 -23.37
C PRO A 2 -9.49 5.78 -21.82
N ASN A 3 -9.56 6.96 -21.19
CA ASN A 3 -9.57 7.10 -19.72
C ASN A 3 -10.79 6.44 -19.05
N ASP A 4 -11.97 6.48 -19.68
CA ASP A 4 -13.18 5.87 -19.12
C ASP A 4 -13.06 4.35 -19.10
N THR A 5 -12.43 3.78 -20.15
CA THR A 5 -12.17 2.35 -20.26
C THR A 5 -11.18 1.88 -19.20
N TYR A 6 -10.08 2.62 -18.98
CA TYR A 6 -9.10 2.26 -17.95
C TYR A 6 -9.69 2.37 -16.54
N LYS A 7 -10.48 3.41 -16.27
CA LYS A 7 -11.18 3.55 -14.99
C LYS A 7 -12.12 2.37 -14.74
N ALA A 8 -12.96 2.03 -15.72
CA ALA A 8 -13.87 0.88 -15.61
C ALA A 8 -13.12 -0.45 -15.40
N LEU A 9 -11.94 -0.62 -16.00
CA LEU A 9 -11.11 -1.80 -15.80
C LEU A 9 -10.60 -1.88 -14.35
N ILE A 10 -10.04 -0.79 -13.81
CA ILE A 10 -9.56 -0.75 -12.42
C ILE A 10 -10.72 -1.01 -11.46
N GLU A 11 -11.87 -0.38 -11.67
CA GLU A 11 -13.07 -0.61 -10.85
C GLU A 11 -13.51 -2.08 -10.85
N SER A 12 -13.41 -2.78 -12.00
CA SER A 12 -13.71 -4.20 -12.08
C SER A 12 -12.71 -5.04 -11.27
N VAL A 13 -11.40 -4.76 -11.41
CA VAL A 13 -10.34 -5.48 -10.67
C VAL A 13 -10.53 -5.30 -9.16
N VAL A 14 -10.82 -4.08 -8.71
CA VAL A 14 -11.07 -3.78 -7.29
C VAL A 14 -12.30 -4.53 -6.77
N LYS A 15 -13.39 -4.58 -7.55
CA LYS A 15 -14.61 -5.31 -7.17
C LYS A 15 -14.38 -6.83 -7.08
N ASP A 16 -13.61 -7.39 -8.01
CA ASP A 16 -13.28 -8.81 -7.97
C ASP A 16 -12.37 -9.13 -6.79
N ARG A 17 -11.38 -8.28 -6.51
CA ARG A 17 -10.50 -8.38 -5.32
C ARG A 17 -11.29 -8.29 -4.01
N ALA A 18 -12.23 -7.36 -3.91
CA ALA A 18 -13.13 -7.22 -2.77
C ALA A 18 -13.94 -8.52 -2.53
N ARG A 19 -14.44 -9.14 -3.60
CA ARG A 19 -15.19 -10.40 -3.53
C ARG A 19 -14.31 -11.57 -3.10
N GLU A 20 -13.10 -11.69 -3.65
CA GLU A 20 -12.17 -12.78 -3.33
C GLU A 20 -11.74 -12.78 -1.86
N LEU A 21 -11.42 -11.59 -1.33
CA LEU A 21 -10.86 -11.44 0.01
C LEU A 21 -11.91 -11.12 1.08
N GLY A 22 -13.17 -10.89 0.69
CA GLY A 22 -14.23 -10.47 1.61
C GLY A 22 -14.01 -9.06 2.20
N LEU A 23 -13.33 -8.19 1.45
CA LEU A 23 -12.99 -6.82 1.85
C LEU A 23 -14.03 -5.81 1.37
N ASN A 24 -14.07 -4.63 1.98
CA ASN A 24 -14.78 -3.50 1.39
C ASN A 24 -14.01 -2.92 0.19
N GLU A 25 -14.66 -2.13 -0.66
CA GLU A 25 -14.04 -1.61 -1.90
C GLU A 25 -12.82 -0.71 -1.62
N SER A 26 -12.80 0.05 -0.52
CA SER A 26 -11.65 0.89 -0.15
C SER A 26 -10.44 0.06 0.27
N GLN A 27 -10.66 -0.96 1.09
CA GLN A 27 -9.62 -1.92 1.48
C GLN A 27 -9.11 -2.68 0.25
N ALA A 28 -10.01 -3.19 -0.58
CA ALA A 28 -9.62 -3.87 -1.82
C ALA A 28 -8.81 -2.95 -2.75
N PHE A 29 -9.22 -1.69 -2.89
CA PHE A 29 -8.47 -0.70 -3.65
C PHE A 29 -7.05 -0.51 -3.09
N ALA A 30 -6.89 -0.39 -1.77
CA ALA A 30 -5.58 -0.29 -1.14
C ALA A 30 -4.71 -1.53 -1.45
N THR A 31 -5.26 -2.74 -1.36
CA THR A 31 -4.47 -3.96 -1.69
C THR A 31 -4.02 -3.99 -3.16
N VAL A 32 -4.86 -3.53 -4.09
CA VAL A 32 -4.50 -3.45 -5.52
C VAL A 32 -3.45 -2.36 -5.75
N ALA A 33 -3.63 -1.19 -5.13
CA ALA A 33 -2.70 -0.07 -5.25
C ALA A 33 -1.32 -0.45 -4.70
N ASN A 34 -1.26 -1.01 -3.49
CA ASN A 34 -0.01 -1.44 -2.85
C ASN A 34 0.70 -2.47 -3.74
N ALA A 35 0.00 -3.50 -4.22
CA ALA A 35 0.60 -4.52 -5.09
C ALA A 35 1.18 -3.94 -6.39
N LEU A 36 0.50 -2.99 -7.03
CA LEU A 36 0.99 -2.36 -8.26
C LEU A 36 2.15 -1.40 -8.02
N ILE A 37 2.11 -0.62 -6.94
CA ILE A 37 3.18 0.32 -6.58
C ILE A 37 4.46 -0.44 -6.19
N LEU A 38 4.31 -1.58 -5.52
CA LEU A 38 5.41 -2.35 -4.96
C LEU A 38 5.97 -3.40 -5.93
N GLU A 39 5.36 -3.60 -7.11
CA GLU A 39 5.85 -4.51 -8.16
C GLU A 39 7.36 -4.38 -8.42
N PRO A 40 7.96 -3.17 -8.54
CA PRO A 40 9.38 -3.04 -8.84
C PRO A 40 10.32 -3.56 -7.75
N PHE A 41 9.82 -3.76 -6.54
CA PHE A 41 10.60 -4.20 -5.37
C PHE A 41 10.50 -5.72 -5.12
N ASP A 42 9.70 -6.44 -5.92
CA ASP A 42 9.56 -7.91 -5.86
C ASP A 42 9.21 -8.44 -4.45
N LEU A 43 8.40 -7.68 -3.70
CA LEU A 43 7.97 -8.05 -2.36
C LEU A 43 6.95 -9.19 -2.41
N SER A 44 7.07 -10.13 -1.48
CA SER A 44 6.07 -11.17 -1.28
C SER A 44 4.76 -10.60 -0.71
N ILE A 45 3.66 -11.36 -0.83
CA ILE A 45 2.35 -10.93 -0.29
C ILE A 45 2.45 -10.67 1.22
N ASP A 46 3.13 -11.54 1.96
CA ASP A 46 3.30 -11.40 3.41
C ASP A 46 4.09 -10.12 3.77
N GLU A 47 5.09 -9.75 2.95
CA GLU A 47 5.85 -8.51 3.14
C GLU A 47 5.04 -7.26 2.83
N ILE A 48 4.16 -7.33 1.81
CA ILE A 48 3.22 -6.25 1.50
C ILE A 48 2.26 -6.07 2.69
N GLU A 49 1.61 -7.14 3.14
CA GLU A 49 0.68 -7.10 4.25
C GLU A 49 1.33 -6.63 5.57
N ALA A 50 2.62 -6.93 5.78
CA ALA A 50 3.36 -6.47 6.96
C ALA A 50 3.61 -4.95 6.99
N GLY A 51 3.57 -4.28 5.83
CA GLY A 51 3.74 -2.83 5.72
C GLY A 51 2.42 -2.05 5.78
N ASP A 52 1.28 -2.73 5.73
CA ASP A 52 -0.03 -2.07 5.87
C ASP A 52 -0.18 -1.48 7.28
N THR A 53 -0.61 -0.23 7.36
CA THR A 53 -0.85 0.46 8.63
C THR A 53 -2.36 0.48 8.89
N ASP A 54 -2.75 0.00 10.07
CA ASP A 54 -4.14 0.02 10.49
C ASP A 54 -4.42 1.11 11.53
N GLY A 55 -5.69 1.49 11.62
CA GLY A 55 -6.21 2.25 12.73
C GLY A 55 -6.23 3.77 12.57
N SER A 56 -6.52 4.45 13.67
CA SER A 56 -6.63 5.91 13.73
C SER A 56 -5.40 6.50 14.42
N GLY A 57 -4.82 7.57 13.85
CA GLY A 57 -3.69 8.28 14.47
C GLY A 57 -2.33 8.01 13.81
N ASP A 58 -2.33 7.25 12.71
CA ASP A 58 -1.23 7.02 11.77
C ASP A 58 -0.93 8.21 10.85
N GLY A 59 -1.71 9.30 10.95
CA GLY A 59 -1.59 10.45 10.05
C GLY A 59 -2.18 10.21 8.66
N GLN A 60 -3.09 9.23 8.50
CA GLN A 60 -3.69 8.77 7.23
C GLN A 60 -2.71 8.05 6.30
N ILE A 61 -1.63 7.49 6.85
CA ILE A 61 -0.76 6.58 6.12
C ILE A 61 -1.50 5.23 6.04
N ASP A 62 -1.67 4.68 4.84
CA ASP A 62 -2.34 3.38 4.66
C ASP A 62 -1.30 2.24 4.55
N ALA A 63 -0.04 2.54 4.17
CA ALA A 63 1.09 1.62 4.28
C ALA A 63 2.45 2.33 4.34
N LEU A 64 3.43 1.70 4.99
CA LEU A 64 4.81 2.15 5.12
C LEU A 64 5.79 1.00 4.90
N TYR A 65 6.78 1.22 4.03
CA TYR A 65 7.85 0.27 3.76
C TYR A 65 9.20 0.96 3.87
N ILE A 66 10.17 0.27 4.48
CA ILE A 66 11.57 0.67 4.50
C ILE A 66 12.37 -0.49 3.94
N LEU A 67 13.01 -0.27 2.80
CA LEU A 67 13.86 -1.25 2.14
C LEU A 67 15.30 -0.77 2.19
N VAL A 68 16.22 -1.72 2.37
CA VAL A 68 17.65 -1.44 2.33
C VAL A 68 18.30 -2.33 1.28
N ASN A 69 18.91 -1.71 0.27
CA ASN A 69 19.42 -2.39 -0.92
C ASN A 69 18.35 -3.30 -1.57
N GLY A 70 17.09 -2.86 -1.58
CA GLY A 70 15.96 -3.61 -2.13
C GLY A 70 15.38 -4.71 -1.21
N HIS A 71 15.93 -4.93 -0.02
CA HIS A 71 15.46 -5.97 0.91
C HIS A 71 14.65 -5.37 2.07
N THR A 72 13.63 -6.08 2.52
CA THR A 72 12.90 -5.75 3.75
C THR A 72 13.81 -5.95 4.97
N LEU A 73 13.53 -5.19 6.04
CA LEU A 73 14.29 -5.29 7.30
C LEU A 73 13.93 -6.52 8.15
N SER A 74 12.90 -7.27 7.75
CA SER A 74 12.35 -8.40 8.49
C SER A 74 12.71 -9.74 7.86
N GLY A 75 12.62 -10.81 8.64
CA GLY A 75 12.81 -12.18 8.16
C GLY A 75 14.22 -12.45 7.64
N GLU A 76 14.31 -13.43 6.75
CA GLU A 76 15.58 -13.87 6.12
C GLU A 76 16.17 -12.81 5.18
N GLU A 77 15.33 -11.95 4.59
CA GLU A 77 15.78 -10.87 3.70
C GLU A 77 16.63 -9.83 4.44
N GLY A 78 16.27 -9.53 5.70
CA GLY A 78 17.05 -8.65 6.55
C GLY A 78 18.48 -9.13 6.81
N GLU A 79 18.73 -10.44 6.79
CA GLU A 79 20.07 -11.02 6.95
C GLU A 79 20.98 -10.77 5.74
N LYS A 80 20.42 -10.43 4.58
CA LYS A 80 21.18 -10.09 3.36
C LYS A 80 21.73 -8.67 3.40
N ILE A 81 21.24 -7.82 4.30
CA ILE A 81 21.67 -6.43 4.44
C ILE A 81 23.06 -6.39 5.09
N PRO A 82 24.06 -5.78 4.43
CA PRO A 82 25.41 -5.70 4.99
C PRO A 82 25.46 -4.74 6.18
N GLU A 83 26.20 -5.09 7.24
CA GLU A 83 26.38 -4.23 8.42
C GLU A 83 27.06 -2.87 8.12
N ARG A 84 27.80 -2.80 7.01
CA ARG A 84 28.57 -1.61 6.59
C ARG A 84 28.83 -1.61 5.09
N GLY A 85 29.01 -0.42 4.53
CA GLY A 85 29.30 -0.24 3.11
C GLY A 85 28.29 0.69 2.45
N PRO A 86 28.18 0.67 1.11
CA PRO A 86 27.12 1.40 0.43
C PRO A 86 25.76 0.80 0.83
N LEU A 87 24.89 1.68 1.35
CA LEU A 87 23.51 1.36 1.69
C LEU A 87 22.61 2.33 0.92
N GLU A 88 21.70 1.78 0.15
CA GLU A 88 20.57 2.48 -0.45
C GLU A 88 19.34 2.22 0.40
N ILE A 89 18.62 3.27 0.77
CA ILE A 89 17.43 3.18 1.63
C ILE A 89 16.25 3.77 0.86
N ASP A 90 15.28 2.92 0.56
CA ASP A 90 14.00 3.32 0.00
C ASP A 90 12.96 3.42 1.11
N ILE A 91 12.29 4.56 1.19
CA ILE A 91 11.16 4.77 2.10
C ILE A 91 9.93 4.99 1.23
N ILE A 92 9.00 4.03 1.27
CA ILE A 92 7.75 4.10 0.51
C ILE A 92 6.61 4.35 1.49
N ILE A 93 5.89 5.45 1.28
CA ILE A 93 4.69 5.81 2.04
C ILE A 93 3.53 5.83 1.06
N ILE A 94 2.48 5.05 1.35
CA ILE A 94 1.31 4.95 0.49
C ILE A 94 0.08 5.44 1.25
N GLN A 95 -0.65 6.34 0.59
CA GLN A 95 -2.01 6.71 0.97
C GLN A 95 -2.93 6.39 -0.21
N SER A 96 -3.90 5.52 0.03
CA SER A 96 -4.84 5.02 -0.96
C SER A 96 -6.22 5.65 -0.75
N LYS A 97 -6.71 6.36 -1.78
CA LYS A 97 -8.07 6.93 -1.78
C LYS A 97 -8.80 6.52 -3.05
N ASN A 98 -9.97 5.91 -2.87
CA ASN A 98 -10.88 5.53 -3.95
C ASN A 98 -12.06 6.52 -4.08
N THR A 99 -11.82 7.78 -3.74
CA THR A 99 -12.81 8.86 -3.81
C THR A 99 -12.18 10.11 -4.43
N ASP A 100 -12.96 10.83 -5.23
CA ASP A 100 -12.50 12.03 -5.93
C ASP A 100 -12.51 13.29 -5.04
N SER A 101 -12.97 13.18 -3.78
CA SER A 101 -13.04 14.29 -2.83
C SER A 101 -12.73 13.83 -1.40
N PHE A 102 -12.25 14.79 -0.59
CA PHE A 102 -12.17 14.66 0.85
C PHE A 102 -13.49 15.13 1.47
N THR A 103 -14.10 14.32 2.31
CA THR A 103 -15.17 14.78 3.19
C THR A 103 -14.55 15.32 4.47
N GLU A 104 -14.55 16.65 4.63
CA GLU A 104 -14.19 17.26 5.91
C GLU A 104 -15.23 16.85 6.96
N SER A 105 -14.80 16.04 7.93
CA SER A 105 -15.56 15.86 9.16
C SER A 105 -15.06 16.88 10.16
N THR A 106 -15.93 17.79 10.60
CA THR A 106 -15.58 18.77 11.63
C THR A 106 -15.16 18.02 12.88
N LEU A 107 -13.95 18.28 13.39
CA LEU A 107 -13.56 17.85 14.73
C LEU A 107 -14.57 18.46 15.72
N ALA A 108 -15.42 17.63 16.30
CA ALA A 108 -16.26 18.06 17.41
C ALA A 108 -15.33 18.41 18.58
N MET A 109 -15.12 19.71 18.80
CA MET A 109 -14.56 20.19 20.07
C MET A 109 -15.56 19.81 21.17
N PHE A 110 -15.15 18.93 22.07
CA PHE A 110 -15.83 18.66 23.34
C PHE A 110 -15.48 19.73 24.38
#